data_AF-C3NE14-F1
#
_entry.id   AF-C3NE14-F1
#
_cell.length_a   1.000
_cell.length_b   1.000
_cell.length_c   1.000
_cell.angle_alpha   90.00
_cell.angle_beta   90.00
_cell.angle_gamma   90.00
#
_symmetry.space_group_name_H-M   'P 1'
#
loop_
_entity.id
_entity.type
_entity.pdbx_description
1 polymer ?
#
loop_
_entity_poly.entity_id
_entity_poly.type
_entity_poly.pdbx_seq_one_letter_code
_entity_poly.pdbx_strand_id
1 'polypeptide(L)'
;MLTLNDGKRYDPNDPEQRECLRKAKCYIDRTVDPPVIRYIADDDLIIIGWVWLTANGELKANGVRVVKGDGYFVYNNKKFPPGVYYLIRKNGREMLLSEKTLNILFKDDVYVIVPIEIIQEHPEIKRFKEELFKDVNDKKLEELLEDSIRNYGIIRPLIVDRRYRLIDGYFRYSVAKKLGIKKVIVLRRSYDVDEDFDKALEDIAKYDVIQAYEFQKFLKKFCKKIKHPICNKK
;
A
#
# COMPACT_ATOMS: atom_id res chain seq x y z
N MET A 1 -15.23 -1.67 5.23
CA MET A 1 -15.34 -2.74 6.25
C MET A 1 -14.22 -3.75 6.00
N LEU A 2 -13.24 -3.84 6.91
CA LEU A 2 -12.28 -4.94 6.89
C LEU A 2 -13.07 -6.25 7.00
N THR A 3 -12.99 -7.11 5.98
CA THR A 3 -13.65 -8.42 6.00
C THR A 3 -13.09 -9.21 7.18
N LEU A 4 -13.93 -9.53 8.17
CA LEU A 4 -13.61 -10.20 9.44
C LEU A 4 -12.82 -11.54 9.32
N ASN A 5 -12.53 -11.96 8.09
CA ASN A 5 -11.96 -13.24 7.72
C ASN A 5 -10.59 -13.13 7.01
N ASP A 6 -10.04 -11.93 6.80
CA ASP A 6 -8.71 -11.80 6.18
C ASP A 6 -7.61 -12.41 7.08
N GLY A 7 -6.74 -13.22 6.48
CA GLY A 7 -5.66 -13.89 7.20
C GLY A 7 -6.09 -15.15 7.97
N LYS A 8 -7.35 -15.59 7.88
CA LYS A 8 -7.79 -16.89 8.42
C LYS A 8 -7.11 -18.03 7.68
N ARG A 9 -6.80 -19.11 8.41
CA ARG A 9 -6.29 -20.35 7.82
C ARG A 9 -7.23 -20.84 6.72
N TYR A 10 -6.65 -21.19 5.57
CA TYR A 10 -7.38 -21.76 4.45
C TYR A 10 -7.99 -23.11 4.86
N ASP A 11 -9.29 -23.23 4.68
CA ASP A 11 -10.05 -24.46 4.84
C ASP A 11 -10.84 -24.73 3.54
N PRO A 12 -10.52 -25.78 2.78
CA PRO A 12 -11.23 -26.11 1.55
C PRO A 12 -12.71 -26.47 1.78
N ASN A 13 -13.10 -26.81 3.01
CA ASN A 13 -14.48 -27.16 3.36
C ASN A 13 -15.31 -25.96 3.86
N ASP A 14 -14.68 -24.81 4.11
CA ASP A 14 -15.36 -23.61 4.57
C ASP A 14 -16.21 -23.01 3.42
N PRO A 15 -17.55 -22.93 3.58
CA PRO A 15 -18.44 -22.46 2.52
C PRO A 15 -18.23 -20.97 2.18
N GLU A 16 -17.84 -20.13 3.14
CA GLU A 16 -17.58 -18.71 2.91
C GLU A 16 -16.29 -18.54 2.07
N GLN A 17 -15.25 -19.29 2.40
CA GLN A 17 -13.99 -19.26 1.66
C GLN A 17 -14.20 -19.77 0.22
N ARG A 18 -14.95 -20.86 0.04
CA ARG A 18 -15.31 -21.39 -1.28
C ARG A 18 -16.08 -20.38 -2.10
N GLU A 19 -17.09 -19.74 -1.52
CA GLU A 19 -17.91 -18.75 -2.21
C GLU A 19 -17.11 -17.50 -2.57
N CYS A 20 -16.20 -17.08 -1.69
CA CYS A 20 -15.28 -15.98 -1.91
C CYS A 20 -14.31 -16.26 -3.07
N LEU A 21 -13.69 -17.44 -3.11
CA LEU A 21 -12.83 -17.88 -4.21
C LEU A 21 -13.62 -17.98 -5.52
N ARG A 22 -14.86 -18.51 -5.48
CA ARG A 22 -15.74 -18.62 -6.65
C ARG A 22 -16.11 -17.26 -7.22
N LYS A 23 -16.36 -16.27 -6.36
CA LYS A 23 -16.66 -14.88 -6.74
C LYS A 23 -15.41 -14.06 -7.07
N ALA A 24 -14.21 -14.65 -7.01
CA ALA A 24 -12.94 -13.96 -7.18
C ALA A 24 -12.77 -12.75 -6.22
N LYS A 25 -13.32 -12.86 -4.99
CA LYS A 25 -13.23 -11.82 -3.94
C LYS A 25 -12.06 -12.05 -2.98
N CYS A 26 -11.38 -13.19 -3.08
CA CYS A 26 -10.18 -13.52 -2.32
C CYS A 26 -9.31 -14.51 -3.09
N TYR A 27 -8.12 -14.77 -2.56
CA TYR A 27 -7.20 -15.80 -3.01
C TYR A 27 -6.60 -16.56 -1.82
N ILE A 28 -5.98 -17.69 -2.13
CA ILE A 28 -5.23 -18.49 -1.14
C ILE A 28 -3.78 -17.97 -1.16
N ASP A 29 -3.30 -17.46 -0.03
CA ASP A 29 -1.91 -17.09 0.19
C ASP A 29 -1.15 -18.32 0.70
N ARG A 30 -0.41 -18.97 -0.20
CA ARG A 30 0.47 -20.11 0.12
C ARG A 30 1.90 -19.68 0.46
N THR A 31 2.16 -18.38 0.62
CA THR A 31 3.48 -17.88 1.03
C THR A 31 3.69 -17.95 2.54
N VAL A 32 2.64 -18.29 3.29
CA VAL A 32 2.65 -18.53 4.73
C VAL A 32 2.21 -19.98 5.01
N ASP A 33 2.74 -20.55 6.09
CA ASP A 33 2.42 -21.91 6.54
C ASP A 33 1.81 -21.86 7.96
N PRO A 34 0.55 -22.31 8.17
CA PRO A 34 -0.37 -22.85 7.17
C PRO A 34 -0.89 -21.78 6.19
N PRO A 35 -1.28 -22.16 4.95
CA PRO A 35 -1.87 -21.21 3.99
C PRO A 35 -3.08 -20.48 4.56
N VAL A 36 -3.27 -19.23 4.15
CA VAL A 36 -4.38 -18.37 4.62
C VAL A 36 -5.23 -17.84 3.46
N ILE A 37 -6.46 -17.43 3.75
CA ILE A 37 -7.30 -16.68 2.79
C ILE A 37 -7.01 -15.19 2.89
N ARG A 38 -6.87 -14.54 1.73
CA ARG A 38 -6.68 -13.09 1.60
C ARG A 38 -7.76 -12.46 0.76
N TYR A 39 -8.50 -11.51 1.32
CA TYR A 39 -9.56 -10.78 0.64
C TYR A 39 -9.01 -9.66 -0.23
N ILE A 40 -9.65 -9.46 -1.39
CA ILE A 40 -9.31 -8.41 -2.33
C ILE A 40 -10.16 -7.20 -1.98
N ALA A 41 -9.53 -6.15 -1.45
CA ALA A 41 -10.21 -4.91 -1.06
C ALA A 41 -10.41 -3.91 -2.23
N ASP A 42 -9.98 -4.27 -3.44
CA ASP A 42 -9.96 -3.41 -4.63
C ASP A 42 -11.05 -3.88 -5.60
N ASP A 43 -12.17 -3.14 -5.68
CA ASP A 43 -13.35 -3.50 -6.48
C ASP A 43 -13.07 -3.54 -8.00
N ASP A 44 -12.04 -2.82 -8.45
CA ASP A 44 -11.62 -2.80 -9.86
C ASP A 44 -10.69 -3.97 -10.22
N LEU A 45 -10.29 -4.79 -9.23
CA LEU A 45 -9.43 -5.93 -9.42
C LEU A 45 -10.22 -7.24 -9.37
N ILE A 46 -10.09 -8.02 -10.44
CA ILE A 46 -10.73 -9.34 -10.54
C ILE A 46 -9.66 -10.39 -10.86
N ILE A 47 -9.58 -11.46 -10.08
CA ILE A 47 -8.83 -12.65 -10.45
C ILE A 47 -9.67 -13.44 -11.45
N ILE A 48 -9.20 -13.51 -12.70
CA ILE A 48 -9.91 -14.18 -13.80
C ILE A 48 -9.28 -15.51 -14.22
N GLY A 49 -8.16 -15.88 -13.61
CA GLY A 49 -7.53 -17.17 -13.82
C GLY A 49 -6.30 -17.40 -12.95
N TRP A 50 -5.75 -18.60 -13.02
CA TRP A 50 -4.51 -18.96 -12.33
C TRP A 50 -3.72 -20.01 -13.13
N VAL A 51 -2.42 -20.08 -12.85
CA VAL A 51 -1.47 -21.07 -13.37
C VAL A 51 -0.64 -21.57 -12.19
N TRP A 52 -0.51 -22.88 -12.04
CA TRP A 52 0.34 -23.51 -11.06
C TRP A 52 1.29 -24.46 -11.78
N LEU A 53 2.58 -24.14 -11.74
CA LEU A 53 3.66 -25.02 -12.18
C LEU A 53 4.44 -25.47 -10.96
N THR A 54 4.48 -26.77 -10.70
CA THR A 54 5.23 -27.34 -9.59
C THR A 54 6.71 -27.53 -9.95
N ALA A 55 7.57 -27.70 -8.94
CA ALA A 55 9.00 -27.96 -9.14
C ALA A 55 9.27 -29.29 -9.88
N ASN A 56 8.38 -30.27 -9.78
CA ASN A 56 8.43 -31.54 -10.52
C ASN A 56 7.77 -31.47 -11.92
N GLY A 57 7.35 -30.28 -12.37
CA GLY A 57 6.87 -30.05 -13.74
C GLY A 57 5.38 -30.35 -13.98
N GLU A 58 4.57 -30.55 -12.95
CA GLU A 58 3.11 -30.61 -13.08
C GLU A 58 2.58 -29.20 -13.37
N LEU A 59 1.81 -29.05 -14.45
CA LEU A 59 1.23 -27.77 -14.87
C LEU A 59 -0.30 -27.87 -14.82
N LYS A 60 -0.92 -27.01 -14.01
CA LYS A 60 -2.36 -26.81 -13.95
C LYS A 60 -2.69 -25.34 -14.24
N ALA A 61 -3.77 -25.09 -14.95
CA ALA A 61 -4.23 -23.73 -15.22
C ALA A 61 -5.76 -23.68 -15.30
N ASN A 62 -6.33 -22.53 -14.96
CA ASN A 62 -7.75 -22.23 -15.10
C ASN A 62 -7.88 -20.78 -15.58
N GLY A 63 -8.71 -20.52 -16.61
CA GLY A 63 -8.92 -19.17 -17.14
C GLY A 63 -7.71 -18.55 -17.86
N VAL A 64 -6.57 -19.27 -17.94
CA VAL A 64 -5.33 -18.81 -18.58
C VAL A 64 -4.83 -19.86 -19.56
N ARG A 65 -4.56 -19.46 -20.81
CA ARG A 65 -3.90 -20.31 -21.80
C ARG A 65 -2.38 -20.13 -21.72
N VAL A 66 -1.68 -21.22 -21.45
CA VAL A 66 -0.22 -21.26 -21.33
C VAL A 66 0.36 -22.45 -22.07
N VAL A 67 1.63 -22.34 -22.47
CA VAL A 67 2.36 -23.44 -23.12
C VAL A 67 3.41 -23.97 -22.14
N LYS A 68 3.41 -25.29 -21.90
CA LYS A 68 4.41 -25.92 -21.04
C LYS A 68 5.77 -25.97 -21.74
N GLY A 69 6.82 -25.59 -21.03
CA GLY A 69 8.22 -25.82 -21.39
C GLY A 69 8.92 -26.74 -20.40
N ASP A 70 10.22 -26.91 -20.56
CA ASP A 70 11.04 -27.67 -19.63
C ASP A 70 11.42 -26.82 -18.42
N GLY A 71 10.78 -27.08 -17.27
CA GLY A 71 10.97 -26.29 -16.04
C GLY A 71 10.37 -24.87 -16.08
N TYR A 72 9.52 -24.54 -17.07
CA TYR A 72 8.84 -23.25 -17.16
C TYR A 72 7.49 -23.37 -17.89
N PHE A 73 6.70 -22.30 -17.88
CA PHE A 73 5.58 -22.13 -18.82
C PHE A 73 5.69 -20.80 -19.56
N VAL A 74 5.04 -20.70 -20.73
CA VAL A 74 5.01 -19.48 -21.55
C VAL A 74 3.62 -18.87 -21.52
N TYR A 75 3.57 -17.56 -21.27
CA TYR A 75 2.39 -16.73 -21.38
C TYR A 75 2.78 -15.40 -22.05
N ASN A 76 2.07 -14.96 -23.09
CA ASN A 76 2.36 -13.75 -23.86
C ASN A 76 3.85 -13.59 -24.23
N ASN A 77 4.43 -14.65 -24.80
CA ASN A 77 5.85 -14.73 -25.22
C ASN A 77 6.88 -14.54 -24.09
N LYS A 78 6.47 -14.63 -22.82
CA LYS A 78 7.37 -14.58 -21.65
C LYS A 78 7.42 -15.93 -20.96
N LYS A 79 8.61 -16.33 -20.52
CA LYS A 79 8.84 -17.55 -19.72
C LYS A 79 8.63 -17.25 -18.25
N PHE A 80 7.96 -18.16 -17.55
CA PHE A 80 7.69 -18.08 -16.13
C PHE A 80 8.19 -19.36 -15.45
N PRO A 81 8.99 -19.24 -14.36
CA PRO A 81 9.50 -20.39 -13.62
C PRO A 81 8.37 -21.10 -12.84
N PRO A 82 8.68 -22.23 -12.16
CA PRO A 82 7.73 -22.88 -11.28
C PRO A 82 7.21 -21.94 -10.19
N GLY A 83 5.93 -22.05 -9.88
CA GLY A 83 5.22 -21.19 -8.93
C GLY A 83 3.71 -21.16 -9.18
N VAL A 84 3.01 -20.43 -8.31
CA VAL A 84 1.60 -20.08 -8.48
C VAL A 84 1.50 -18.66 -9.03
N TYR A 85 0.71 -18.49 -10.07
CA TYR A 85 0.48 -17.23 -10.75
C TYR A 85 -1.02 -17.00 -10.90
N TYR A 86 -1.44 -15.75 -10.78
CA TYR A 86 -2.83 -15.33 -10.93
C TYR A 86 -2.93 -14.36 -12.10
N LEU A 87 -3.86 -14.62 -13.01
CA LEU A 87 -4.24 -13.68 -14.05
C LEU A 87 -5.26 -12.72 -13.44
N ILE A 88 -4.84 -11.48 -13.29
CA ILE A 88 -5.68 -10.41 -12.76
C ILE A 88 -6.11 -9.49 -13.89
N ARG A 89 -7.33 -8.94 -13.78
CA ARG A 89 -7.79 -7.80 -14.56
C ARG A 89 -7.94 -6.61 -13.62
N LYS A 90 -7.29 -5.50 -13.94
CA LYS A 90 -7.42 -4.23 -13.22
C LYS A 90 -7.56 -3.08 -14.21
N ASN A 91 -8.59 -2.26 -14.09
CA ASN A 91 -8.86 -1.13 -15.00
C ASN A 91 -8.83 -1.55 -16.48
N GLY A 92 -9.42 -2.72 -16.79
CA GLY A 92 -9.44 -3.29 -18.14
C GLY A 92 -8.10 -3.88 -18.63
N ARG A 93 -7.02 -3.81 -17.86
CA ARG A 93 -5.71 -4.38 -18.21
C ARG A 93 -5.50 -5.73 -17.53
N GLU A 94 -5.02 -6.70 -18.31
CA GLU A 94 -4.72 -8.05 -17.81
C GLU A 94 -3.24 -8.22 -17.50
N MET A 95 -2.94 -8.80 -16.33
CA MET A 95 -1.57 -9.03 -15.87
C MET A 95 -1.48 -10.40 -15.21
N LEU A 96 -0.45 -11.18 -15.58
CA LEU A 96 -0.13 -12.43 -14.90
C LEU A 96 0.92 -12.16 -13.83
N LEU A 97 0.56 -12.33 -12.56
CA LEU A 97 1.40 -12.02 -11.41
C LEU A 97 1.68 -13.27 -10.58
N SER A 98 2.90 -13.39 -10.05
CA SER A 98 3.18 -14.45 -9.09
C SER A 98 2.40 -14.22 -7.79
N GLU A 99 2.09 -15.29 -7.07
CA GLU A 99 1.46 -15.22 -5.74
C GLU A 99 2.25 -14.30 -4.79
N LYS A 100 3.59 -14.31 -4.84
CA LYS A 100 4.43 -13.36 -4.10
C LYS A 100 4.17 -11.90 -4.48
N THR A 101 4.05 -11.60 -5.78
CA THR A 101 3.77 -10.24 -6.27
C THR A 101 2.36 -9.82 -5.91
N LEU A 102 1.42 -10.76 -6.01
CA LEU A 102 0.03 -10.59 -5.62
C LEU A 102 -0.05 -10.26 -4.12
N ASN A 103 0.66 -11.01 -3.27
CA ASN A 103 0.80 -10.70 -1.85
C ASN A 103 1.45 -9.34 -1.60
N ILE A 104 2.45 -8.90 -2.36
CA ILE A 104 3.00 -7.55 -2.18
C ILE A 104 1.97 -6.48 -2.55
N LEU A 105 1.14 -6.72 -3.57
CA LEU A 105 0.09 -5.80 -3.95
C LEU A 105 -1.03 -5.72 -2.90
N PHE A 106 -1.22 -6.78 -2.12
CA PHE A 106 -2.33 -6.95 -1.18
C PHE A 106 -1.95 -7.00 0.30
N LYS A 107 -0.65 -7.10 0.64
CA LYS A 107 -0.18 -7.04 2.02
C LYS A 107 -0.29 -5.62 2.56
N ASP A 108 -0.61 -5.59 3.84
CA ASP A 108 -0.52 -4.43 4.71
C ASP A 108 0.81 -3.69 4.51
N ASP A 109 0.72 -2.37 4.48
CA ASP A 109 1.78 -1.39 4.71
C ASP A 109 3.18 -1.79 4.20
N VAL A 110 3.38 -1.65 2.89
CA VAL A 110 4.63 -2.06 2.23
C VAL A 110 5.56 -0.88 1.94
N TYR A 111 6.86 -1.07 2.15
CA TYR A 111 7.88 -0.13 1.69
C TYR A 111 8.20 -0.41 0.22
N VAL A 112 8.01 0.58 -0.64
CA VAL A 112 8.24 0.45 -2.09
C VAL A 112 8.93 1.70 -2.65
N ILE A 113 9.78 1.52 -3.66
CA ILE A 113 10.39 2.62 -4.41
C ILE A 113 9.53 2.91 -5.64
N VAL A 114 9.05 4.15 -5.76
CA VAL A 114 8.15 4.56 -6.84
C VAL A 114 8.63 5.82 -7.55
N PRO A 115 8.25 6.04 -8.82
CA PRO A 115 8.46 7.32 -9.50
C PRO A 115 7.72 8.44 -8.75
N ILE A 116 8.35 9.58 -8.50
CA ILE A 116 7.74 10.65 -7.69
C ILE A 116 6.47 11.21 -8.34
N GLU A 117 6.42 11.18 -9.68
CA GLU A 117 5.31 11.63 -10.52
C GLU A 117 4.01 10.84 -10.37
N ILE A 118 4.02 9.63 -9.81
CA ILE A 118 2.77 8.90 -9.54
C ILE A 118 2.09 9.35 -8.25
N ILE A 119 2.80 10.07 -7.39
CA ILE A 119 2.29 10.53 -6.10
C ILE A 119 1.40 11.75 -6.31
N GLN A 120 0.20 11.69 -5.76
CA GLN A 120 -0.79 12.77 -5.83
C GLN A 120 -1.01 13.35 -4.44
N GLU A 121 -1.32 14.64 -4.33
CA GLU A 121 -1.71 15.23 -3.05
C GLU A 121 -3.20 14.99 -2.84
N HIS A 122 -3.59 14.57 -1.63
CA HIS A 122 -5.01 14.50 -1.28
C HIS A 122 -5.50 15.91 -0.89
N PRO A 123 -6.57 16.46 -1.50
CA PRO A 123 -6.99 17.85 -1.25
C PRO A 123 -7.24 18.15 0.23
N GLU A 124 -7.95 17.27 0.94
CA GLU A 124 -8.28 17.48 2.35
C GLU A 124 -7.06 17.35 3.28
N ILE A 125 -6.17 16.39 3.03
CA ILE A 125 -4.94 16.23 3.82
C ILE A 125 -4.01 17.41 3.58
N LYS A 126 -3.88 17.86 2.33
CA LYS A 126 -3.09 19.04 1.98
C LYS A 126 -3.61 20.26 2.72
N ARG A 127 -4.91 20.52 2.66
CA ARG A 127 -5.54 21.63 3.39
C ARG A 127 -5.29 21.52 4.90
N PHE A 128 -5.46 20.33 5.47
CA PHE A 128 -5.19 20.08 6.89
C PHE A 128 -3.73 20.39 7.26
N LYS A 129 -2.76 19.97 6.43
CA LYS A 129 -1.33 20.23 6.64
C LYS A 129 -0.99 21.72 6.50
N GLU A 130 -1.54 22.38 5.49
CA GLU A 130 -1.38 23.83 5.30
C GLU A 130 -1.92 24.60 6.51
N GLU A 131 -3.10 24.23 7.03
CA GLU A 131 -3.65 24.83 8.24
C GLU A 131 -2.80 24.53 9.50
N LEU A 132 -2.25 23.32 9.61
CA LEU A 132 -1.40 22.90 10.73
C LEU A 132 -0.05 23.63 10.75
N PHE A 133 0.50 23.94 9.58
CA PHE A 133 1.83 24.52 9.41
C PHE A 133 1.85 25.96 8.93
N LYS A 134 0.69 26.64 8.86
CA LYS A 134 0.59 28.04 8.40
C LYS A 134 1.51 29.01 9.14
N ASP A 135 1.80 28.73 10.41
CA ASP A 135 2.63 29.57 11.28
C ASP A 135 4.08 29.07 11.35
N VAL A 136 4.39 27.95 10.68
CA VAL A 136 5.72 27.33 10.63
C VAL A 136 6.42 27.78 9.35
N ASN A 137 7.14 28.89 9.45
CA ASN A 137 8.01 29.38 8.38
C ASN A 137 9.46 29.38 8.88
N ASP A 138 10.12 28.23 8.80
CA ASP A 138 11.52 28.10 9.16
C ASP A 138 12.36 27.77 7.91
N LYS A 139 12.79 28.83 7.22
CA LYS A 139 13.69 28.74 6.05
C LYS A 139 14.94 27.89 6.34
N LYS A 140 15.42 27.90 7.58
CA LYS A 140 16.58 27.12 8.01
C LYS A 140 16.28 25.62 8.04
N LEU A 141 15.04 25.24 8.39
CA LEU A 141 14.60 23.85 8.37
C LEU A 141 14.51 23.32 6.94
N GLU A 142 14.05 24.14 5.99
CA GLU A 142 14.02 23.78 4.56
C GLU A 142 15.44 23.55 4.03
N GLU A 143 16.38 24.45 4.31
CA GLU A 143 17.79 24.33 3.92
C GLU A 143 18.44 23.05 4.47
N LEU A 144 18.24 22.74 5.76
CA LEU A 144 18.75 21.52 6.37
C LEU A 144 18.13 20.25 5.76
N LEU A 145 16.85 20.29 5.42
CA LEU A 145 16.16 19.16 4.80
C LEU A 145 16.62 18.95 3.36
N GLU A 146 16.85 20.02 2.60
CA GLU A 146 17.45 19.97 1.26
C GLU A 146 18.83 19.32 1.29
N ASP A 147 19.71 19.79 2.17
CA ASP A 147 21.08 19.25 2.30
C ASP A 147 21.05 17.78 2.69
N SER A 148 20.16 17.40 3.61
CA SER A 148 19.98 16.00 4.01
C SER A 148 19.51 15.14 2.83
N ILE A 149 18.50 15.58 2.08
CA ILE A 149 17.95 14.83 0.95
C ILE A 149 18.96 14.74 -0.20
N ARG A 150 19.78 15.77 -0.46
CA ARG A 150 20.85 15.73 -1.47
C ARG A 150 21.91 14.69 -1.12
N ASN A 151 22.33 14.63 0.15
CA ASN A 151 23.44 13.78 0.58
C ASN A 151 23.02 12.33 0.87
N TYR A 152 21.80 12.13 1.39
CA TYR A 152 21.36 10.83 1.93
C TYR A 152 20.04 10.32 1.33
N GLY A 153 19.38 11.11 0.48
CA GLY A 153 18.05 10.81 -0.02
C GLY A 153 16.97 10.92 1.07
N ILE A 154 15.77 10.43 0.77
CA ILE A 154 14.66 10.40 1.73
C ILE A 154 14.87 9.23 2.71
N ILE A 155 15.45 9.52 3.87
CA ILE A 155 15.72 8.51 4.92
C ILE A 155 14.42 7.96 5.53
N ARG A 156 13.44 8.85 5.77
CA ARG A 156 12.11 8.46 6.26
C ARG A 156 11.13 8.48 5.09
N PRO A 157 10.47 7.37 4.77
CA PRO A 157 9.60 7.28 3.62
C PRO A 157 8.47 8.32 3.67
N LEU A 158 7.95 8.64 2.49
CA LEU A 158 6.65 9.30 2.39
C LEU A 158 5.56 8.27 2.73
N ILE A 159 4.47 8.69 3.35
CA ILE A 159 3.33 7.80 3.60
C ILE A 159 2.29 8.10 2.56
N VAL A 160 1.87 7.06 1.84
CA VAL A 160 0.87 7.16 0.78
C VAL A 160 -0.20 6.11 0.97
N ASP A 161 -1.41 6.41 0.52
CA ASP A 161 -2.51 5.46 0.53
C ASP A 161 -2.38 4.43 -0.60
N ARG A 162 -3.35 3.52 -0.69
CA ARG A 162 -3.34 2.47 -1.73
C ARG A 162 -3.36 3.03 -3.17
N ARG A 163 -3.82 4.27 -3.37
CA ARG A 163 -3.89 5.01 -4.64
C ARG A 163 -2.71 5.98 -4.84
N TYR A 164 -1.66 5.89 -4.02
CA TYR A 164 -0.49 6.78 -4.04
C TYR A 164 -0.81 8.25 -3.73
N ARG A 165 -1.87 8.52 -2.99
CA ARG A 165 -2.13 9.86 -2.46
C ARG A 165 -1.37 10.09 -1.17
N LEU A 166 -0.74 11.25 -1.05
CA LEU A 166 0.16 11.61 0.03
C LEU A 166 -0.61 11.84 1.33
N ILE A 167 -0.31 11.02 2.34
CA ILE A 167 -0.83 11.12 3.71
C ILE A 167 0.15 11.92 4.57
N ASP A 168 1.44 11.57 4.51
CA ASP A 168 2.48 12.26 5.29
C ASP A 168 3.82 12.40 4.54
N GLY A 169 4.61 13.40 4.95
CA GLY A 169 5.89 13.72 4.34
C GLY A 169 5.85 14.84 3.31
N TYR A 170 4.85 15.73 3.39
CA TYR A 170 4.66 16.86 2.46
C TYR A 170 5.92 17.70 2.23
N PHE A 171 6.66 18.05 3.29
CA PHE A 171 7.93 18.77 3.14
C PHE A 171 9.00 17.98 2.38
N ARG A 172 9.15 16.68 2.71
CA ARG A 172 10.10 15.79 2.02
C ARG A 172 9.73 15.61 0.55
N TYR A 173 8.44 15.47 0.27
CA TYR A 173 7.91 15.38 -1.09
C TYR A 173 8.17 16.65 -1.89
N SER A 174 7.86 17.83 -1.33
CA SER A 174 8.10 19.13 -1.97
C SER A 174 9.58 19.36 -2.27
N VAL A 175 10.45 19.13 -1.27
CA VAL A 175 11.90 19.26 -1.43
C VAL A 175 12.45 18.26 -2.46
N ALA A 176 12.02 17.01 -2.44
CA ALA A 176 12.46 16.02 -3.41
C ALA A 176 12.07 16.40 -4.85
N LYS A 177 10.88 16.97 -5.05
CA LYS A 177 10.47 17.53 -6.35
C LYS A 177 11.34 18.71 -6.76
N LYS A 178 11.61 19.65 -5.85
CA LYS A 178 12.47 20.83 -6.07
C LYS A 178 13.89 20.40 -6.50
N LEU A 179 14.40 19.32 -5.92
CA LEU A 179 15.71 18.74 -6.24
C LEU A 179 15.72 17.85 -7.49
N GLY A 180 14.58 17.63 -8.14
CA GLY A 180 14.50 16.81 -9.35
C GLY A 180 14.67 15.31 -9.13
N ILE A 181 14.50 14.82 -7.90
CA ILE A 181 14.59 13.39 -7.57
C ILE A 181 13.49 12.62 -8.31
N LYS A 182 13.88 11.57 -9.05
CA LYS A 182 12.95 10.80 -9.90
C LYS A 182 12.25 9.66 -9.18
N LYS A 183 12.88 9.08 -8.16
CA LYS A 183 12.34 7.92 -7.42
C LYS A 183 12.49 8.13 -5.93
N VAL A 184 11.44 7.78 -5.19
CA VAL A 184 11.37 7.95 -3.73
C VAL A 184 10.88 6.68 -3.06
N ILE A 185 11.33 6.45 -1.83
CA ILE A 185 10.81 5.38 -0.99
C ILE A 185 9.51 5.85 -0.31
N VAL A 186 8.49 5.00 -0.37
CA VAL A 186 7.19 5.25 0.25
C VAL A 186 6.76 4.06 1.10
N LEU A 187 6.05 4.34 2.19
CA LEU A 187 5.25 3.39 2.93
C LEU A 187 3.84 3.47 2.37
N ARG A 188 3.47 2.48 1.55
CA ARG A 188 2.15 2.40 0.93
C ARG A 188 1.21 1.66 1.85
N ARG A 189 0.24 2.38 2.40
CA ARG A 189 -0.85 1.84 3.22
C ARG A 189 -1.82 1.04 2.38
N SER A 190 -2.47 0.07 3.04
CA SER A 190 -3.49 -0.77 2.40
C SER A 190 -4.85 -0.06 2.25
N TYR A 191 -5.10 1.00 3.02
CA TYR A 191 -6.37 1.74 3.00
C TYR A 191 -6.39 2.88 1.98
N ASP A 192 -7.62 3.34 1.69
CA ASP A 192 -7.94 4.51 0.88
C ASP A 192 -8.31 5.68 1.79
N VAL A 193 -7.74 6.87 1.58
CA VAL A 193 -8.05 8.04 2.43
C VAL A 193 -9.52 8.45 2.34
N ASP A 194 -10.17 8.27 1.18
CA ASP A 194 -11.60 8.65 1.01
C ASP A 194 -12.52 7.72 1.83
N GLU A 195 -12.08 6.49 2.05
CA GLU A 195 -12.87 5.46 2.73
C GLU A 195 -12.58 5.41 4.24
N ASP A 196 -11.36 5.77 4.64
CA ASP A 196 -10.85 5.59 6.00
C ASP A 196 -9.91 6.75 6.41
N PHE A 197 -10.47 7.96 6.43
CA PHE A 197 -9.74 9.18 6.76
C PHE A 197 -9.13 9.15 8.17
N ASP A 198 -9.79 8.47 9.12
CA ASP A 198 -9.31 8.35 10.50
C ASP A 198 -7.94 7.66 10.57
N LYS A 199 -7.70 6.63 9.76
CA LYS A 199 -6.37 6.02 9.66
C LYS A 199 -5.31 6.97 9.10
N ALA A 200 -5.69 7.82 8.15
CA ALA A 200 -4.79 8.85 7.64
C ALA A 200 -4.38 9.83 8.74
N LEU A 201 -5.33 10.20 9.61
CA LEU A 201 -5.05 11.03 10.79
C LEU A 201 -4.16 10.31 11.80
N GLU A 202 -4.37 9.02 12.06
CA GLU A 202 -3.51 8.21 12.93
C GLU A 202 -2.07 8.15 12.40
N ASP A 203 -1.90 7.98 11.09
CA ASP A 203 -0.58 7.99 10.45
C ASP A 203 0.10 9.34 10.55
N ILE A 204 -0.64 10.42 10.29
CA ILE A 204 -0.13 11.78 10.48
C ILE A 204 0.31 11.98 11.94
N ALA A 205 -0.49 11.54 12.91
CA ALA A 205 -0.18 11.62 14.34
C ALA A 205 1.03 10.76 14.74
N LYS A 206 1.29 9.66 14.02
CA LYS A 206 2.36 8.73 14.36
C LYS A 206 3.70 9.07 13.70
N TYR A 207 3.69 9.55 12.45
CA TYR A 207 4.89 9.63 11.62
C TYR A 207 5.30 11.03 11.21
N ASP A 208 4.41 12.02 11.28
CA ASP A 208 4.76 13.37 10.89
C ASP A 208 5.87 13.91 11.80
N VAL A 209 7.02 14.19 11.20
CA VAL A 209 8.29 14.45 11.89
C VAL A 209 8.29 15.78 12.64
N ILE A 210 7.36 16.68 12.33
CA ILE A 210 7.19 17.92 13.11
C ILE A 210 6.63 17.61 14.52
N GLN A 211 6.14 16.38 14.76
CA GLN A 211 5.37 16.04 15.95
C GLN A 211 6.12 15.66 17.23
N ALA A 212 7.45 15.52 17.27
CA ALA A 212 8.06 15.28 18.58
C ALA A 212 8.01 16.54 19.48
N TYR A 213 8.18 17.74 18.90
CA TYR A 213 8.31 18.99 19.65
C TYR A 213 7.07 19.91 19.59
N GLU A 214 6.39 19.98 18.43
CA GLU A 214 5.28 20.92 18.22
C GLU A 214 3.88 20.30 18.41
N PHE A 215 3.72 18.97 18.29
CA PHE A 215 2.44 18.29 18.51
C PHE A 215 1.97 18.37 19.96
N GLN A 216 2.89 18.34 20.94
CA GLN A 216 2.54 18.55 22.35
C GLN A 216 1.99 19.96 22.60
N LYS A 217 2.53 20.99 21.93
CA LYS A 217 2.02 22.37 22.02
C LYS A 217 0.66 22.49 21.35
N PHE A 218 0.48 21.87 20.19
CA PHE A 218 -0.81 21.81 19.47
C PHE A 218 -1.90 21.12 20.30
N LEU A 219 -1.67 19.90 20.80
CA LEU A 219 -2.64 19.17 21.63
C LEU A 219 -3.04 19.97 22.87
N LYS A 220 -2.10 20.64 23.55
CA LYS A 220 -2.39 21.55 24.67
C LYS A 220 -3.31 22.71 24.27
N LYS A 221 -3.20 23.24 23.05
CA LYS A 221 -4.03 24.36 22.55
C LYS A 221 -5.38 23.88 22.02
N PHE A 222 -5.42 22.73 21.37
CA PHE A 222 -6.61 22.09 20.82
C PHE A 222 -7.56 21.60 21.93
N CYS A 223 -7.04 20.88 22.92
CA CYS A 223 -7.81 20.38 24.06
C CYS A 223 -8.31 21.48 25.02
N LYS A 224 -7.73 22.68 24.97
CA LYS A 224 -8.25 23.87 25.66
C LYS A 224 -9.49 24.46 24.99
N LYS A 225 -9.70 24.21 23.70
CA LYS A 225 -10.77 24.82 22.90
C LYS A 225 -11.90 23.85 22.56
N ILE A 226 -11.64 22.54 22.55
CA ILE A 226 -12.59 21.52 22.10
C ILE A 226 -12.58 20.33 23.08
N LYS A 227 -13.78 19.85 23.48
CA LYS A 227 -13.95 18.61 24.26
C LYS A 227 -13.99 17.40 23.32
N HIS A 228 -12.83 16.88 22.95
CA HIS A 228 -12.67 15.68 22.12
C HIS A 228 -12.20 14.47 22.97
N PRO A 229 -12.61 13.22 22.70
CA PRO A 229 -12.21 12.04 23.48
C PRO A 229 -10.69 11.83 23.59
N ILE A 230 -9.93 12.28 22.59
CA ILE A 230 -8.46 12.23 22.58
C ILE A 230 -7.83 13.11 23.69
N CYS A 231 -8.57 14.08 24.24
CA CYS A 231 -8.13 14.99 25.29
C CYS A 231 -8.31 14.44 26.72
N ASN A 232 -9.00 13.29 26.88
CA ASN A 232 -9.38 12.73 28.17
C ASN A 232 -8.70 11.40 28.51
N LYS A 233 -7.79 10.90 27.67
CA LYS A 233 -6.98 9.72 28.03
C LYS A 233 -5.83 10.19 28.93
N LYS A 234 -5.96 9.92 30.23
CA LYS A 234 -4.87 10.06 31.22
C LYS A 234 -3.77 9.05 30.97
#